data_AF-L1NP39-F1
#
_entry.id   AF-L1NP39-F1
#
_cell.length_a   1.000
_cell.length_b   1.000
_cell.length_c   1.000
_cell.angle_alpha   90.00
_cell.angle_beta   90.00
_cell.angle_gamma   90.00
#
_symmetry.space_group_name_H-M   'P 1'
#
loop_
_entity.id
_entity.type
_entity.pdbx_description
1 polymer ?
#
loop_
_entity_poly.entity_id
_entity_poly.type
_entity_poly.pdbx_seq_one_letter_code
_entity_poly.pdbx_strand_id
1 'polypeptide(L)'
;MMDVFYYYIYLFYVKVMSDSQPHSRTVWALGFLFSLIINCPLDMGLAYFFSYTLSIFQLISITALLMLLFYFKYYKSGRGKQIVKKEKPKFFGSNTASIILTILFFLISMSFLFLGPDIVREILEMNKATTLPM
;
A
#
# COMPACT_ATOMS: atom_id res chain seq x y z
N MET A 1 -8.98 3.49 11.10
CA MET A 1 -7.60 3.04 10.83
C MET A 1 -6.99 3.71 9.61
N MET A 2 -7.52 3.54 8.38
CA MET A 2 -6.98 4.22 7.18
C MET A 2 -6.88 5.75 7.32
N ASP A 3 -7.85 6.39 7.97
CA ASP A 3 -7.86 7.84 8.18
C ASP A 3 -6.67 8.31 9.04
N VAL A 4 -6.16 7.43 9.91
CA VAL A 4 -4.95 7.68 10.71
C VAL A 4 -3.72 7.67 9.79
N PHE A 5 -3.55 6.63 8.98
CA PHE A 5 -2.44 6.57 8.01
C PHE A 5 -2.46 7.77 7.06
N TYR A 6 -3.65 8.15 6.56
CA TYR A 6 -3.81 9.36 5.74
C TYR A 6 -3.32 10.61 6.49
N TYR A 7 -3.74 10.80 7.75
CA TYR A 7 -3.35 11.97 8.54
C TYR A 7 -1.83 12.05 8.80
N TYR A 8 -1.19 10.94 9.17
CA TYR A 8 0.24 10.94 9.47
C TYR A 8 1.12 11.03 8.21
N ILE A 9 0.71 10.42 7.09
CA ILE A 9 1.38 10.59 5.80
C ILE A 9 1.22 12.04 5.33
N TYR A 10 0.05 12.64 5.50
CA TYR A 10 -0.16 14.07 5.22
C TYR A 10 0.76 14.96 6.07
N LEU A 11 0.87 14.69 7.37
CA LEU A 11 1.78 15.43 8.25
C LEU A 11 3.23 15.29 7.81
N PHE A 12 3.63 14.12 7.33
CA PHE A 12 4.97 13.91 6.77
C PHE A 12 5.21 14.77 5.53
N TYR A 13 4.28 14.79 4.57
CA TYR A 13 4.39 15.63 3.37
C TYR A 13 4.42 17.13 3.70
N VAL A 14 3.66 17.57 4.68
CA VAL A 14 3.63 18.98 5.09
C VAL A 14 4.88 19.38 5.88
N LYS A 15 5.28 18.58 6.87
CA LYS A 15 6.33 18.97 7.83
C LYS A 15 7.74 18.62 7.36
N VAL A 16 7.90 17.51 6.66
CA VAL A 16 9.22 17.00 6.25
C VAL A 16 9.53 17.43 4.83
N MET A 17 8.58 17.26 3.89
CA MET A 17 8.79 17.63 2.48
C MET A 17 8.38 19.05 2.14
N SER A 18 7.62 19.75 3.00
CA SER A 18 7.06 21.08 2.71
C SER A 18 6.32 21.16 1.36
N ASP A 19 5.57 20.11 1.02
CA ASP A 19 4.91 20.00 -0.29
C ASP A 19 3.78 21.03 -0.44
N SER A 20 3.63 21.59 -1.65
CA SER A 20 2.58 22.56 -1.99
C SER A 20 1.18 21.94 -2.18
N GLN A 21 1.09 20.63 -2.46
CA GLN A 21 -0.16 19.90 -2.66
C GLN A 21 -0.24 18.61 -1.83
N PRO A 22 -0.17 18.72 -0.49
CA PRO A 22 0.00 17.58 0.41
C PRO A 22 -1.20 16.62 0.40
N HIS A 23 -2.42 17.11 0.17
CA HIS A 23 -3.61 16.25 0.09
C HIS A 23 -3.58 15.31 -1.11
N SER A 24 -3.25 15.82 -2.30
CA SER A 24 -3.18 14.99 -3.51
C SER A 24 -2.10 13.93 -3.31
N ARG A 25 -0.88 14.35 -2.97
CA ARG A 25 0.27 13.46 -2.75
C ARG A 25 -0.01 12.36 -1.74
N THR A 26 -0.68 12.70 -0.64
CA THR A 26 -1.07 11.71 0.38
C THR A 26 -2.00 10.65 -0.19
N VAL A 27 -3.00 11.03 -1.00
CA VAL A 27 -3.91 10.07 -1.65
C VAL A 27 -3.14 9.13 -2.57
N TRP A 28 -2.27 9.66 -3.42
CA TRP A 28 -1.45 8.86 -4.35
C TRP A 28 -0.52 7.90 -3.60
N ALA A 29 0.19 8.41 -2.59
CA ALA A 29 1.10 7.61 -1.78
C ALA A 29 0.38 6.51 -1.02
N LEU A 30 -0.77 6.84 -0.40
CA LEU A 30 -1.57 5.85 0.32
C LEU A 30 -2.11 4.78 -0.63
N GLY A 31 -2.62 5.17 -1.80
CA GLY A 31 -3.08 4.23 -2.82
C GLY A 31 -1.97 3.30 -3.31
N PHE A 32 -0.77 3.84 -3.54
CA PHE A 32 0.40 3.05 -3.93
C PHE A 32 0.82 2.06 -2.84
N LEU A 33 0.97 2.50 -1.59
CA LEU A 33 1.37 1.61 -0.48
C LEU A 33 0.36 0.48 -0.26
N PHE A 34 -0.95 0.79 -0.32
CA PHE A 34 -1.99 -0.23 -0.25
C PHE A 34 -1.97 -1.18 -1.45
N SER A 35 -1.63 -0.69 -2.65
CA SER A 35 -1.49 -1.56 -3.81
C SER A 35 -0.36 -2.58 -3.64
N LEU A 36 0.76 -2.22 -3.01
CA LEU A 36 1.87 -3.16 -2.74
C LEU A 36 1.45 -4.25 -1.77
N ILE A 37 0.74 -3.89 -0.69
CA ILE A 37 0.23 -4.83 0.31
C ILE A 37 -0.82 -5.78 -0.27
N ILE A 38 -1.57 -5.37 -1.30
CA ILE A 38 -2.60 -6.23 -1.91
C ILE A 38 -2.00 -7.07 -3.03
N ASN A 39 -1.28 -6.44 -3.96
CA ASN A 39 -0.76 -7.10 -5.14
C ASN A 39 0.27 -8.18 -4.81
N CYS A 40 1.19 -7.90 -3.89
CA CYS A 40 2.29 -8.83 -3.61
C CYS A 40 1.81 -10.14 -2.96
N PRO A 41 0.96 -10.14 -1.90
CA PRO A 41 0.40 -11.37 -1.36
C PRO A 41 -0.57 -12.06 -2.31
N LEU A 42 -1.30 -11.31 -3.13
CA LEU A 42 -2.22 -11.88 -4.13
C LEU A 42 -1.43 -12.64 -5.19
N ASP A 43 -0.38 -12.05 -5.74
CA ASP A 43 0.49 -12.70 -6.73
C ASP A 43 1.22 -13.91 -6.14
N MET A 44 1.72 -13.80 -4.90
CA MET A 44 2.31 -14.91 -4.15
C MET A 44 1.30 -16.06 -3.93
N GLY A 45 0.07 -15.75 -3.54
CA GLY A 45 -0.98 -16.75 -3.36
C GLY A 45 -1.34 -17.45 -4.66
N LEU A 46 -1.47 -16.71 -5.77
CA LEU A 46 -1.73 -17.30 -7.09
C LEU A 46 -0.57 -18.20 -7.55
N ALA A 47 0.67 -17.78 -7.32
CA ALA A 47 1.83 -18.58 -7.65
C ALA A 47 1.87 -19.89 -6.83
N TYR A 48 1.54 -19.81 -5.53
CA TYR A 48 1.56 -20.97 -4.64
C TYR A 48 0.47 -21.98 -4.98
N PHE A 49 -0.80 -21.55 -5.12
CA PHE A 49 -1.92 -22.47 -5.32
C PHE A 49 -2.15 -22.89 -6.78
N PHE A 50 -1.85 -22.01 -7.74
CA PHE A 50 -2.21 -22.21 -9.14
C PHE A 50 -1.00 -22.18 -10.09
N SER A 51 0.22 -21.98 -9.58
CA SER A 51 1.44 -21.79 -10.40
C SER A 51 1.28 -20.70 -11.46
N TYR A 52 0.47 -19.68 -11.15
CA TYR A 52 0.12 -18.59 -12.05
C TYR A 52 0.56 -17.25 -11.44
N THR A 53 1.10 -16.36 -12.27
CA THR A 53 1.44 -15.00 -11.87
C THR A 53 0.58 -13.98 -12.60
N LEU A 54 0.28 -12.88 -11.91
CA LEU A 54 -0.38 -11.76 -12.53
C LEU A 54 0.53 -11.12 -13.57
N SER A 55 -0.06 -10.81 -14.73
CA SER A 55 0.61 -9.97 -15.71
C SER A 55 0.82 -8.55 -15.16
N ILE A 56 1.84 -7.85 -15.66
CA ILE A 56 2.12 -6.46 -15.31
C ILE A 56 0.89 -5.57 -15.53
N PHE A 57 0.11 -5.82 -16.59
CA PHE A 57 -1.13 -5.08 -16.87
C PHE A 57 -2.19 -5.29 -15.79
N GLN A 58 -2.34 -6.52 -15.26
CA GLN A 58 -3.27 -6.80 -14.17
C GLN A 58 -2.84 -6.11 -12.87
N LEU A 59 -1.54 -6.14 -12.53
CA LEU A 59 -0.98 -5.47 -11.36
C LEU A 59 -1.18 -3.94 -11.44
N ILE A 60 -0.92 -3.35 -12.60
CA ILE A 60 -1.15 -1.92 -12.86
C ILE A 60 -2.64 -1.60 -12.76
N SER A 61 -3.52 -2.45 -13.32
CA SER A 61 -4.97 -2.25 -13.26
C SER A 61 -5.49 -2.25 -11.82
N ILE A 62 -5.04 -3.19 -10.97
CA ILE A 62 -5.43 -3.23 -9.54
C ILE A 62 -4.92 -1.97 -8.82
N THR A 63 -3.68 -1.57 -9.10
CA THR A 63 -3.09 -0.34 -8.54
C THR A 63 -3.89 0.90 -8.91
N ALA A 64 -4.24 1.05 -10.20
CA ALA A 64 -5.03 2.16 -10.71
C ALA A 64 -6.43 2.19 -10.08
N LEU A 65 -7.08 1.02 -9.95
CA LEU A 65 -8.38 0.90 -9.30
C LEU A 65 -8.32 1.34 -7.82
N LEU A 66 -7.30 0.90 -7.08
CA LEU A 66 -7.09 1.30 -5.69
C LEU A 66 -6.87 2.82 -5.57
N MET A 67 -5.97 3.38 -6.38
CA MET A 67 -5.73 4.82 -6.40
C MET A 67 -7.02 5.61 -6.69
N LEU A 68 -7.83 5.14 -7.64
CA LEU A 68 -9.12 5.73 -7.97
C LEU A 68 -10.07 5.70 -6.75
N LEU A 69 -10.18 4.57 -6.06
CA LEU A 69 -11.00 4.44 -4.85
C LEU A 69 -10.56 5.40 -3.74
N PHE A 70 -9.24 5.53 -3.51
CA PHE A 70 -8.71 6.48 -2.54
C PHE A 70 -8.97 7.94 -2.95
N TYR A 71 -8.85 8.25 -4.23
CA TYR A 71 -9.19 9.57 -4.77
C TYR A 71 -10.65 9.93 -4.50
N PHE A 72 -11.59 9.04 -4.83
CA PHE A 72 -13.00 9.25 -4.53
C PHE A 72 -13.24 9.41 -3.03
N LYS A 73 -12.63 8.56 -2.21
CA LYS A 73 -12.86 8.51 -0.76
C LYS A 73 -12.28 9.70 0.00
N TYR A 74 -11.11 10.22 -0.36
CA TYR A 74 -10.42 11.26 0.42
C TYR A 74 -10.37 12.62 -0.26
N TYR A 75 -10.24 12.65 -1.58
CA TYR A 75 -10.15 13.89 -2.35
C TYR A 75 -11.54 14.40 -2.75
N LYS A 76 -12.31 13.60 -3.52
CA LYS A 76 -13.62 14.03 -4.04
C LYS A 76 -14.66 14.24 -2.94
N SER A 77 -14.67 13.39 -1.92
CA SER A 77 -15.61 13.48 -0.79
C SER A 77 -15.33 14.65 0.17
N GLY A 78 -14.15 15.29 0.08
CA GLY A 78 -13.68 16.27 1.07
C GLY A 78 -13.26 15.68 2.43
N ARG A 79 -13.39 14.37 2.63
CA ARG A 79 -13.05 13.68 3.89
C ARG A 79 -11.61 13.92 4.32
N GLY A 80 -10.67 13.98 3.36
CA GLY A 80 -9.25 14.27 3.65
C GLY A 80 -9.04 15.64 4.33
N LYS A 81 -9.81 16.66 3.95
CA LYS A 81 -9.76 17.99 4.60
C LYS A 81 -10.38 17.94 6.00
N GLN A 82 -11.47 17.19 6.17
CA GLN A 82 -12.14 17.02 7.45
C GLN A 82 -11.23 16.31 8.48
N ILE A 83 -10.56 15.23 8.07
CA ILE A 83 -9.64 14.46 8.92
C ILE A 83 -8.53 15.35 9.46
N VAL A 84 -7.91 16.17 8.60
CA VAL A 84 -6.80 17.05 9.00
C VAL A 84 -7.26 18.18 9.92
N LYS A 85 -8.42 18.79 9.64
CA LYS A 85 -8.88 19.98 10.37
C LYS A 85 -9.59 19.64 11.68
N LYS A 86 -10.44 18.62 11.71
CA LYS A 86 -11.36 18.35 12.82
C LYS A 86 -10.99 17.10 13.63
N GLU A 87 -10.67 15.99 12.96
CA GLU A 87 -10.62 14.69 13.64
C GLU A 87 -9.24 14.38 14.23
N LYS A 88 -8.16 14.72 13.51
CA LYS A 88 -6.76 14.44 13.91
C LYS A 88 -6.61 13.04 14.53
N PRO A 89 -7.05 11.99 13.81
CA PRO A 89 -7.24 10.67 14.38
C PRO A 89 -5.89 10.05 14.77
N LYS A 90 -5.89 9.28 15.86
CA LYS A 90 -4.70 8.63 16.42
C LYS A 90 -4.97 7.15 16.66
N PHE A 91 -3.97 6.32 16.43
CA PHE A 91 -3.94 4.95 16.94
C PHE A 91 -3.74 4.96 18.46
N PHE A 92 -4.61 4.23 19.17
CA PHE A 92 -4.57 4.06 20.63
C PHE A 92 -4.51 5.38 21.44
N GLY A 93 -5.00 6.49 20.86
CA GLY A 93 -4.92 7.82 21.48
C GLY A 93 -3.51 8.43 21.53
N SER A 94 -2.46 7.70 21.13
CA SER A 94 -1.06 8.11 21.24
C SER A 94 -0.49 8.58 19.89
N ASN A 95 0.10 9.78 19.90
CA ASN A 95 0.78 10.32 18.72
C ASN A 95 2.00 9.48 18.33
N THR A 96 2.81 9.09 19.31
CA THR A 96 4.04 8.33 19.10
C THR A 96 3.75 6.96 18.51
N ALA A 97 2.77 6.25 19.07
CA ALA A 97 2.35 4.94 18.57
C ALA A 97 1.87 5.02 17.12
N SER A 98 1.10 6.07 16.78
CA SER A 98 0.59 6.26 15.42
C SER A 98 1.70 6.54 14.40
N ILE A 99 2.73 7.31 14.79
CA ILE A 99 3.90 7.57 13.94
C ILE A 99 4.67 6.28 13.70
N ILE A 100 4.99 5.55 14.78
CA ILE A 100 5.72 4.27 14.69
C ILE A 100 4.96 3.29 13.79
N LEU A 101 3.64 3.17 13.96
CA LEU A 101 2.83 2.26 13.15
C LEU A 101 2.78 2.69 11.68
N THR A 102 2.76 4.00 11.39
CA THR A 102 2.79 4.51 10.02
C THR A 102 4.15 4.26 9.36
N ILE A 103 5.25 4.43 10.09
CA ILE A 103 6.59 4.11 9.60
C ILE A 103 6.72 2.61 9.35
N LEU A 104 6.26 1.78 10.29
CA LEU A 104 6.27 0.32 10.15
C LEU A 104 5.45 -0.12 8.93
N PHE A 105 4.25 0.43 8.76
CA PHE A 105 3.41 0.19 7.59
C PHE A 105 4.13 0.55 6.28
N PHE A 106 4.80 1.71 6.24
CA PHE A 106 5.56 2.14 5.09
C PHE A 106 6.73 1.19 4.78
N LEU A 107 7.51 0.81 5.80
CA LEU A 107 8.65 -0.11 5.64
C LEU A 107 8.21 -1.48 5.14
N ILE A 108 7.14 -2.05 5.70
CA ILE A 108 6.58 -3.33 5.25
C ILE A 108 6.07 -3.23 3.81
N SER A 109 5.34 -2.16 3.47
CA SER A 109 4.83 -1.97 2.11
C SER A 109 6.00 -1.88 1.11
N MET A 110 7.04 -1.13 1.45
CA MET A 110 8.21 -0.96 0.58
C MET A 110 9.06 -2.23 0.49
N SER A 111 9.15 -3.03 1.55
CA SER A 111 9.90 -4.28 1.49
C SER A 111 9.30 -5.27 0.49
N PHE A 112 7.97 -5.28 0.33
CA PHE A 112 7.30 -6.10 -0.69
C PHE A 112 7.68 -5.74 -2.12
N LEU A 113 8.09 -4.49 -2.39
CA LEU A 113 8.52 -4.08 -3.72
C LEU A 113 9.80 -4.82 -4.15
N PHE A 114 10.71 -5.05 -3.20
CA PHE A 114 11.99 -5.72 -3.46
C PHE A 114 11.89 -7.23 -3.29
N LEU A 115 11.28 -7.70 -2.19
CA LEU A 115 11.24 -9.12 -1.84
C LEU A 115 10.16 -9.89 -2.60
N GLY A 116 9.07 -9.22 -3.00
CA GLY A 116 7.92 -9.85 -3.63
C GLY A 116 8.27 -10.67 -4.87
N PRO A 117 8.92 -10.06 -5.89
CA PRO A 117 9.27 -10.75 -7.13
C PRO A 117 10.18 -11.96 -6.92
N ASP A 118 11.16 -11.86 -6.01
CA ASP A 118 12.09 -12.95 -5.71
C ASP A 118 11.36 -14.14 -5.08
N ILE A 119 10.48 -13.90 -4.10
CA ILE A 119 9.72 -14.97 -3.45
C ILE A 119 8.75 -15.63 -4.44
N VAL A 120 8.05 -14.85 -5.27
CA VAL A 120 7.14 -15.39 -6.30
C VAL A 120 7.91 -16.28 -7.27
N ARG A 121 9.11 -15.87 -7.68
CA ARG A 121 9.96 -16.67 -8.56
C ARG A 121 10.38 -17.98 -7.90
N GLU A 122 10.83 -17.95 -6.65
CA GLU A 122 11.24 -19.15 -5.90
C GLU A 122 10.09 -20.16 -5.78
N ILE A 123 8.87 -19.69 -5.49
CA ILE A 123 7.66 -20.52 -5.43
C ILE A 123 7.40 -21.22 -6.78
N LEU A 124 7.51 -20.48 -7.89
CA LEU A 124 7.29 -21.06 -9.22
C LEU A 124 8.37 -22.07 -9.61
N GLU A 125 9.63 -21.82 -9.26
CA GLU A 125 10.73 -22.76 -9.50
C GLU A 125 10.54 -24.06 -8.70
N MET A 126 10.12 -23.97 -7.44
CA MET A 126 9.77 -25.13 -6.60
C MET A 126 8.59 -25.93 -7.19
N ASN A 127 7.54 -25.26 -7.65
CA ASN A 127 6.38 -25.92 -8.27
C ASN A 127 6.75 -26.63 -9.59
N LYS A 128 7.67 -26.07 -10.38
CA LYS A 128 8.21 -26.72 -11.59
C LYS A 128 9.05 -27.96 -11.25
N ALA A 129 9.92 -27.88 -10.24
CA ALA A 129 10.73 -29.01 -9.82
C ALA A 129 9.89 -30.19 -9.31
N THR A 130 8.74 -29.90 -8.69
CA THR A 130 7.82 -30.93 -8.18
C THR A 130 6.99 -31.61 -9.28
N THR A 131 6.82 -30.97 -10.44
CA THR A 131 5.97 -31.46 -11.54
C THR A 131 6.74 -32.19 -12.64
N LEU A 132 8.08 -32.10 -12.66
CA LEU A 132 8.92 -32.89 -13.56
C LEU A 132 9.09 -34.32 -13.02
N PRO A 133 8.87 -35.37 -13.83
CA PRO A 133 9.21 -36.73 -13.42
C PRO A 133 10.74 -36.84 -13.26
N MET A 134 11.19 -37.47 -12.18
CA MET A 134 12.60 -37.88 -12.00
C MET A 134 13.08 -38.77 -13.14
#